data_AF-A0A848GD93-F1
#
_entry.id   AF-A0A848GD93-F1
#
_cell.length_a   1.000
_cell.length_b   1.000
_cell.length_c   1.000
_cell.angle_alpha   90.00
_cell.angle_beta   90.00
_cell.angle_gamma   90.00
#
_symmetry.space_group_name_H-M   'P 1'
#
loop_
_entity.id
_entity.type
_entity.pdbx_description
1 polymer ?
#
loop_
_entity_poly.entity_id
_entity_poly.type
_entity_poly.pdbx_seq_one_letter_code
_entity_poly.pdbx_strand_id
1 'polypeptide(L)'
;MKPFVQKLLWMLGVPLSIALVLAVSGDEGILSAGLLLLFVVPAYLVIGVLLAIFSREGAEAGKAMVLAAGIIMMVGLSTCGLIIAGLH
;
A
#
# COMPACT_ATOMS: atom_id res chain seq x y z
N MET A 1 16.61 10.79 -9.89
CA MET A 1 16.15 9.65 -9.06
C MET A 1 16.19 8.37 -9.90
N LYS A 2 16.45 7.20 -9.30
CA LYS A 2 16.38 5.92 -10.03
C LYS A 2 14.93 5.63 -10.44
N PRO A 3 14.66 5.11 -11.66
CA PRO A 3 13.31 4.86 -12.16
C PRO A 3 12.49 3.93 -11.25
N PHE A 4 13.13 2.88 -10.69
CA PHE A 4 12.52 2.03 -9.67
C PHE A 4 11.95 2.81 -8.46
N VAL A 5 12.76 3.71 -7.89
CA VAL A 5 12.38 4.45 -6.67
C VAL A 5 11.22 5.41 -6.97
N GLN A 6 11.22 6.02 -8.15
CA GLN A 6 10.11 6.87 -8.59
C GLN A 6 8.82 6.07 -8.73
N LYS A 7 8.86 4.89 -9.37
CA LYS A 7 7.70 4.00 -9.49
C LYS A 7 7.19 3.53 -8.12
N LEU A 8 8.10 3.13 -7.24
CA LEU A 8 7.79 2.71 -5.88
C LEU A 8 7.10 3.82 -5.09
N LEU A 9 7.66 5.04 -5.11
CA LEU A 9 7.07 6.18 -4.39
C LEU A 9 5.70 6.56 -4.92
N TRP A 10 5.47 6.47 -6.23
CA TRP A 10 4.14 6.70 -6.80
C TRP A 10 3.14 5.62 -6.39
N MET A 11 3.53 4.36 -6.49
CA MET A 11 2.69 3.22 -6.10
C MET A 11 2.39 3.20 -4.60
N LEU A 12 3.28 3.71 -3.77
CA LEU A 12 3.08 3.77 -2.32
C LEU A 12 2.35 5.04 -1.90
N GLY A 13 2.81 6.19 -2.41
CA GLY A 13 2.37 7.51 -1.99
C GLY A 13 0.91 7.79 -2.36
N VAL A 14 0.45 7.37 -3.54
CA VAL A 14 -0.94 7.60 -3.96
C VAL A 14 -1.95 6.91 -3.03
N PRO A 15 -1.91 5.58 -2.83
CA PRO A 15 -2.88 4.93 -1.97
C PRO A 15 -2.76 5.37 -0.51
N LEU A 16 -1.56 5.61 0.01
CA LEU A 16 -1.38 6.11 1.38
C LEU A 16 -1.91 7.53 1.57
N SER A 17 -1.69 8.43 0.63
CA SER A 17 -2.21 9.81 0.72
C SER A 17 -3.74 9.83 0.64
N ILE A 18 -4.34 9.03 -0.24
CA ILE A 18 -5.80 8.88 -0.30
C ILE A 18 -6.34 8.30 1.02
N ALA A 19 -5.73 7.23 1.52
CA ALA A 19 -6.13 6.62 2.79
C ALA A 19 -6.01 7.60 3.97
N LEU A 20 -4.97 8.44 3.98
CA LEU A 20 -4.78 9.46 5.01
C LEU A 20 -5.87 10.54 4.95
N VAL A 21 -6.17 11.05 3.75
CA VAL A 21 -7.24 12.05 3.57
C VAL A 21 -8.59 11.49 4.01
N LEU A 22 -8.88 10.23 3.66
CA LEU A 22 -10.09 9.55 4.13
C LEU A 22 -10.08 9.41 5.65
N ALA A 23 -8.99 8.94 6.25
CA ALA A 23 -8.89 8.72 7.69
C ALA A 23 -9.07 10.02 8.52
N VAL A 24 -8.65 11.17 8.01
CA VAL A 24 -8.83 12.47 8.69
C VAL A 24 -10.28 12.98 8.63
N SER A 25 -11.12 12.42 7.75
CA SER A 25 -12.51 12.84 7.57
C SER A 25 -13.48 12.34 8.66
N GLY A 26 -12.99 11.65 9.70
CA GLY A 26 -13.78 11.11 10.82
C GLY A 26 -13.96 9.59 10.77
N ASP A 27 -14.84 9.05 11.62
CA ASP A 27 -14.98 7.60 11.85
C ASP A 27 -15.34 6.81 10.58
N GLU A 28 -16.26 7.32 9.76
CA GLU A 28 -16.61 6.72 8.46
C GLU A 28 -15.42 6.77 7.47
N GLY A 29 -14.60 7.80 7.59
CA GLY A 29 -13.37 8.00 6.83
C GLY A 29 -12.30 6.95 7.15
N ILE A 30 -12.15 6.59 8.43
CA ILE A 30 -11.25 5.52 8.87
C ILE A 30 -11.69 4.17 8.30
N LEU A 31 -12.99 3.86 8.37
CA LEU A 31 -13.53 2.61 7.83
C LEU A 31 -13.30 2.51 6.31
N SER A 32 -13.58 3.59 5.58
CA SER A 32 -13.38 3.64 4.12
C SER A 32 -11.90 3.57 3.73
N ALA A 33 -10.99 4.20 4.48
CA ALA A 33 -9.55 4.06 4.29
C ALA A 33 -9.09 2.60 4.48
N GLY A 34 -9.61 1.92 5.51
CA GLY A 34 -9.37 0.50 5.75
C GLY A 34 -9.85 -0.38 4.59
N LEU A 35 -11.07 -0.15 4.10
CA LEU A 35 -11.62 -0.86 2.95
C LEU A 35 -10.80 -0.63 1.68
N LEU A 36 -10.36 0.61 1.41
CA LEU A 36 -9.52 0.91 0.27
C LEU A 36 -8.22 0.10 0.31
N LEU A 37 -7.52 0.12 1.45
CA LEU A 37 -6.25 -0.60 1.60
C LEU A 37 -6.46 -2.13 1.56
N LEU A 38 -7.61 -2.62 2.04
CA LEU A 38 -7.98 -4.03 1.96
C LEU A 38 -8.07 -4.55 0.53
N PHE A 39 -8.47 -3.72 -0.45
CA PHE A 39 -8.47 -4.10 -1.86
C PHE A 39 -7.15 -3.79 -2.57
N VAL A 40 -6.53 -2.65 -2.26
CA VAL A 40 -5.30 -2.20 -2.93
C VAL A 40 -4.13 -3.15 -2.66
N VAL A 41 -3.94 -3.60 -1.41
CA VAL A 41 -2.84 -4.48 -1.03
C VAL A 41 -2.86 -5.83 -1.77
N PRO A 42 -3.96 -6.62 -1.75
CA PRO A 42 -4.00 -7.87 -2.48
C PRO A 42 -3.95 -7.67 -4.00
N ALA A 43 -4.58 -6.60 -4.53
CA ALA A 43 -4.44 -6.28 -5.96
C ALA A 43 -2.98 -6.00 -6.34
N TYR A 44 -2.24 -5.26 -5.52
CA TYR A 44 -0.82 -4.96 -5.75
C TYR A 44 0.06 -6.21 -5.64
N LEU A 45 -0.26 -7.11 -4.72
CA LEU A 45 0.41 -8.40 -4.61
C LEU A 45 0.18 -9.27 -5.85
N VAL A 46 -1.08 -9.48 -6.25
CA VAL A 46 -1.42 -10.36 -7.38
C VAL A 46 -0.89 -9.78 -8.69
N ILE A 47 -1.22 -8.53 -9.01
CA ILE A 47 -0.79 -7.88 -10.26
C ILE A 47 0.73 -7.71 -10.27
N GLY A 48 1.32 -7.34 -9.13
CA GLY A 48 2.76 -7.17 -8.99
C GLY A 48 3.54 -8.46 -9.21
N VAL A 49 3.07 -9.58 -8.66
CA VAL A 49 3.67 -10.91 -8.89
C VAL A 49 3.53 -11.34 -10.35
N LEU A 50 2.34 -11.16 -10.94
CA LEU A 50 2.12 -11.49 -12.35
C LEU A 50 3.05 -10.69 -13.28
N LEU A 51 3.19 -9.38 -13.06
CA LEU A 51 4.12 -8.54 -13.82
C LEU A 51 5.59 -8.90 -13.58
N ALA A 52 5.96 -9.25 -12.34
CA ALA A 52 7.32 -9.64 -11.99
C ALA A 52 7.77 -10.95 -12.65
N ILE A 53 6.84 -11.90 -12.83
CA ILE A 53 7.14 -13.23 -13.37
C ILE A 53 6.95 -13.28 -14.89
N PHE A 54 5.85 -12.74 -15.42
CA PHE A 54 5.44 -12.96 -16.81
C PHE A 54 5.84 -11.84 -17.78
N SER A 55 6.30 -10.69 -17.30
CA SER A 55 6.68 -9.55 -18.16
C SER A 55 8.11 -9.09 -17.91
N ARG A 56 8.99 -9.22 -18.91
CA ARG A 56 10.38 -8.69 -18.80
C ARG A 56 10.41 -7.17 -18.68
N GLU A 57 9.54 -6.47 -19.40
CA GLU A 57 9.44 -5.01 -19.38
C GLU A 57 8.71 -4.51 -18.12
N GLY A 58 7.70 -5.26 -17.69
CA GLY A 58 6.91 -4.98 -16.49
C GLY A 58 7.56 -5.43 -15.18
N ALA A 59 8.65 -6.20 -15.22
CA ALA A 59 9.22 -6.83 -14.04
C ALA A 59 9.66 -5.83 -12.96
N GLU A 60 10.23 -4.69 -13.38
CA GLU A 60 10.65 -3.64 -12.46
C GLU A 60 9.43 -2.99 -11.76
N ALA A 61 8.35 -2.75 -12.50
CA ALA A 61 7.10 -2.22 -11.96
C ALA A 61 6.42 -3.23 -11.04
N GLY A 62 6.40 -4.51 -11.42
CA GLY A 62 5.84 -5.59 -10.61
C GLY A 62 6.55 -5.72 -9.26
N LYS A 63 7.88 -5.68 -9.25
CA LYS A 63 8.69 -5.67 -8.02
C LYS A 63 8.37 -4.44 -7.15
N ALA A 64 8.21 -3.27 -7.76
CA ALA A 64 7.84 -2.05 -7.04
C ALA A 64 6.43 -2.16 -6.41
N MET A 65 5.45 -2.75 -7.11
CA MET A 65 4.10 -2.97 -6.57
C MET A 65 4.09 -3.95 -5.39
N VAL A 66 4.82 -5.07 -5.51
CA VAL A 66 4.94 -6.05 -4.42
C VAL A 66 5.61 -5.43 -3.19
N LEU A 67 6.68 -4.66 -3.40
CA LEU A 67 7.36 -3.96 -2.32
C LEU A 67 6.44 -2.90 -1.68
N ALA A 68 5.69 -2.15 -2.49
CA ALA A 68 4.72 -1.18 -2.00
C ALA A 68 3.64 -1.83 -1.15
N ALA A 69 3.08 -2.97 -1.58
CA ALA A 69 2.11 -3.74 -0.81
C ALA A 69 2.68 -4.18 0.55
N GLY A 70 3.92 -4.66 0.58
CA GLY A 70 4.60 -5.05 1.81
C GLY A 70 4.80 -3.88 2.78
N ILE A 71 5.22 -2.72 2.28
CA ILE A 71 5.38 -1.52 3.12
C ILE A 71 4.04 -1.03 3.64
N ILE A 72 3.00 -0.96 2.79
CA ILE A 72 1.65 -0.57 3.20
C ILE A 72 1.14 -1.51 4.31
N MET A 73 1.36 -2.83 4.16
CA MET A 73 1.01 -3.79 5.20
C MET A 73 1.79 -3.57 6.50
N MET A 74 3.09 -3.34 6.43
CA MET A 74 3.92 -3.04 7.62
C MET A 74 3.44 -1.79 8.35
N VAL A 75 3.16 -0.71 7.61
CA VAL A 75 2.64 0.54 8.19
C VAL A 75 1.28 0.31 8.84
N GLY A 76 0.38 -0.41 8.16
CA GLY A 76 -0.94 -0.77 8.71
C GLY A 76 -0.83 -1.60 9.99
N LEU A 77 -0.04 -2.67 9.98
CA LEU A 77 0.19 -3.52 11.15
C LEU A 77 0.85 -2.77 12.31
N SER A 78 1.82 -1.90 12.03
CA SER A 78 2.46 -1.07 13.05
C SER A 78 1.46 -0.09 13.66
N THR A 79 0.59 0.50 12.86
CA THR A 79 -0.43 1.44 13.34
C THR A 79 -1.48 0.72 14.20
N CYS A 80 -1.97 -0.44 13.74
CA CYS A 80 -2.87 -1.28 14.53
C CYS A 80 -2.23 -1.71 15.86
N GLY A 81 -0.95 -2.09 15.84
CA GLY A 81 -0.20 -2.46 17.05
C GLY A 81 -0.11 -1.32 18.05
N LEU A 82 0.17 -0.10 17.60
CA LEU A 82 0.18 1.10 18.46
C LEU A 82 -1.20 1.41 19.04
N ILE A 83 -2.27 1.25 18.26
CA ILE A 83 -3.65 1.45 18.73
C ILE A 83 -3.98 0.44 19.83
N ILE A 84 -3.67 -0.84 19.62
CA ILE A 84 -3.92 -1.90 20.62
C ILE A 84 -3.09 -1.67 21.88
N ALA A 85 -1.82 -1.26 21.74
CA ALA A 85 -0.97 -0.98 22.88
C ALA A 85 -1.43 0.22 23.72
N GLY A 86 -2.06 1.23 23.10
CA GLY A 86 -2.63 2.39 23.80
C GLY A 86 -4.03 2.17 24.37
N LEU A 87 -4.68 1.03 24.07
CA LEU A 87 -5.95 0.61 24.65
C LEU A 87 -5.78 -0.16 25.98
N HIS A 88 -4.55 -0.51 26.35
CA HIS A 88 -4.17 -1.05 27.67
C HIS A 88 -3.53 0.03 28.54
#